data_AF-A0ABD3R894-F1
#
_entry.id   AF-A0ABD3R894-F1
#
_cell.length_a   1.000
_cell.length_b   1.000
_cell.length_c   1.000
_cell.angle_alpha   90.00
_cell.angle_beta   90.00
_cell.angle_gamma   90.00
#
_symmetry.space_group_name_H-M   'P 1'
#
loop_
_entity.id
_entity.type
_entity.pdbx_description
1 polymer ?
#
loop_
_entity_poly.entity_id
_entity_poly.type
_entity_poly.pdbx_seq_one_letter_code
_entity_poly.pdbx_strand_id
1 'polypeptide(L)'
;MPPPRSRRSSSTSPAMLPPLLLRAAAIIACVVVLIGSSPPALPPMLVYAVASSTSSLPDVVPFDEKSLDMAERLLREIRERVSSTDPNDAPPPSWNDTLLPAMISSFASVGGGRSSEYAASTTTTTTVPPHEERARRLAVRWLVDIDGSSSILSSRRYDDGLLHRYALATIYYATGGDGWTRCSHSPTTSACGGGDDARYLSSRPHLEWDGVNGRGGMVTMLDLGDRGLSSPTFLPPEIVLFCPTLELLWINDNPDLRGTLPSYVGEFANLASLAVQRTSMSGSMPESMYALSKLTSLRMYGSKFGGEISSDIGALVGLKWLWLHDNDFVGTVPDAIGTLEKLEGITLHGNRFRPVVSFNVTEYGVLKSNIIPDALCNLTDYNLRYLWTDCEAGSVAPAVVVDEGRGSKEREVGTTPAKFVAVDGIRPCSCCTRCFPRIDDAATTAVVNR
;
A
#
# COMPACT_ATOMS: atom_id res chain seq x y z
N MET A 1 -60.55 55.17 11.18
CA MET A 1 -60.80 54.01 12.06
C MET A 1 -60.43 52.73 11.32
N PRO A 2 -59.50 51.93 11.84
CA PRO A 2 -59.56 50.49 11.66
C PRO A 2 -59.73 49.77 13.03
N PRO A 3 -60.52 48.69 13.11
CA PRO A 3 -60.57 47.83 14.29
C PRO A 3 -59.46 46.75 14.27
N PRO A 4 -59.22 46.05 15.41
CA PRO A 4 -57.90 45.51 15.76
C PRO A 4 -57.74 43.97 15.75
N ARG A 5 -56.47 43.57 15.60
CA ARG A 5 -55.72 42.43 16.20
C ARG A 5 -56.35 41.03 16.31
N SER A 6 -55.63 40.05 15.74
CA SER A 6 -55.38 38.74 16.35
C SER A 6 -53.90 38.33 16.24
N ARG A 7 -53.40 37.65 17.28
CA ARG A 7 -52.00 37.41 17.66
C ARG A 7 -51.36 36.14 17.05
N ARG A 8 -50.02 36.06 17.26
CA ARG A 8 -49.09 34.89 17.35
C ARG A 8 -48.44 34.47 16.03
N SER A 9 -47.16 34.09 15.97
CA SER A 9 -46.09 33.94 16.98
C SER A 9 -44.76 33.80 16.24
N SER A 10 -43.72 34.47 16.76
CA SER A 10 -42.33 34.41 16.29
C SER A 10 -41.70 33.05 16.57
N SER A 11 -40.93 32.57 15.60
CA SER A 11 -40.01 31.44 15.66
C SER A 11 -38.89 31.64 16.68
N THR A 12 -38.65 30.65 17.53
CA THR A 12 -37.43 30.52 18.33
C THR A 12 -36.82 29.14 18.11
N SER A 13 -35.64 29.10 17.48
CA SER A 13 -34.76 27.93 17.38
C SER A 13 -34.22 27.52 18.76
N PRO A 14 -33.90 26.23 19.00
CA PRO A 14 -33.25 25.81 20.23
C PRO A 14 -31.77 26.25 20.22
N ALA A 15 -31.35 26.89 21.31
CA ALA A 15 -29.99 27.36 21.52
C ALA A 15 -29.00 26.19 21.69
N MET A 16 -27.92 26.20 20.91
CA MET A 16 -26.75 25.35 21.14
C MET A 16 -26.01 25.79 22.41
N LEU A 17 -25.63 24.81 23.25
CA LEU A 17 -24.77 25.01 24.42
C LEU A 17 -23.33 25.36 24.00
N PRO A 18 -22.63 26.29 24.69
CA PRO A 18 -21.27 26.69 24.31
C PRO A 18 -20.24 25.55 24.50
N PRO A 19 -19.21 25.46 23.64
CA PRO A 19 -18.21 24.37 23.61
C PRO A 19 -17.33 24.28 24.88
N LEU A 20 -17.35 25.28 25.76
CA LEU A 20 -16.62 25.27 27.03
C LEU A 20 -17.24 24.33 28.08
N LEU A 21 -18.57 24.12 28.06
CA LEU A 21 -19.24 23.19 28.98
C LEU A 21 -19.03 21.72 28.59
N LEU A 22 -18.91 21.43 27.29
CA LEU A 22 -18.57 20.08 26.80
C LEU A 22 -17.15 19.66 27.21
N ARG A 23 -16.20 20.60 27.20
CA ARG A 23 -14.82 20.34 27.64
C ARG A 23 -14.72 20.14 29.15
N ALA A 24 -15.51 20.84 29.95
CA ALA A 24 -15.57 20.62 31.40
C ALA A 24 -16.15 19.25 31.76
N ALA A 25 -17.18 18.77 31.04
CA ALA A 25 -17.77 17.45 31.27
C ALA A 25 -16.82 16.28 30.95
N ALA A 26 -16.02 16.41 29.88
CA ALA A 26 -15.02 15.40 29.51
C ALA A 26 -13.86 15.31 30.52
N ILE A 27 -13.43 16.45 31.09
CA ILE A 27 -12.35 16.49 32.10
C ILE A 27 -12.83 15.86 33.43
N ILE A 28 -14.08 16.09 33.83
CA ILE A 28 -14.66 15.50 35.06
C ILE A 28 -14.81 13.98 34.91
N ALA A 29 -15.19 13.47 33.73
CA ALA A 29 -15.29 12.02 33.48
C ALA A 29 -13.92 11.31 33.53
N CYS A 30 -12.84 11.95 33.06
CA CYS A 30 -11.48 11.40 33.17
C CYS A 30 -10.93 11.36 34.61
N VAL A 31 -11.30 12.33 35.46
CA VAL A 31 -10.82 12.36 36.85
C VAL A 31 -11.49 11.30 37.74
N VAL A 32 -12.73 10.91 37.45
CA VAL A 32 -13.46 9.89 38.24
C VAL A 32 -12.95 8.47 37.99
N VAL A 33 -12.40 8.18 36.80
CA VAL A 33 -11.82 6.85 36.48
C VAL A 33 -10.47 6.62 37.17
N LEU A 34 -9.74 7.67 37.56
CA LEU A 34 -8.41 7.57 38.17
C LEU A 34 -8.41 7.48 39.70
N ILE A 35 -9.54 7.71 40.37
CA ILE A 35 -9.64 7.71 41.84
C ILE A 35 -10.76 6.74 42.23
N GLY A 36 -10.45 5.44 42.32
CA GLY A 36 -11.40 4.34 42.52
C GLY A 36 -12.34 4.49 43.72
N SER A 37 -13.43 5.23 43.52
CA SER A 37 -14.46 5.53 44.51
C SER A 37 -15.83 5.35 43.86
N SER A 38 -16.72 4.56 44.49
CA SER A 38 -18.09 4.30 44.02
C SER A 38 -18.89 5.60 43.78
N PRO A 39 -19.78 5.66 42.77
CA PRO A 39 -20.45 6.91 42.42
C PRO A 39 -21.62 7.23 43.36
N PRO A 40 -21.95 8.50 43.61
CA PRO A 40 -23.21 8.87 44.26
C PRO A 40 -24.37 8.75 43.26
N ALA A 41 -25.54 8.35 43.76
CA ALA A 41 -26.76 8.19 42.97
C ALA A 41 -27.19 9.51 42.29
N LEU A 42 -27.31 9.49 40.97
CA LEU A 42 -27.85 10.60 40.17
C LEU A 42 -29.39 10.67 40.28
N PRO A 43 -29.99 11.87 40.23
CA PRO A 43 -31.44 12.05 40.35
C PRO A 43 -32.22 11.55 39.11
N PRO A 44 -33.51 11.18 39.27
CA PRO A 44 -34.28 10.35 38.32
C PRO A 44 -34.63 11.02 36.96
N MET A 45 -34.15 12.23 36.69
CA MET A 45 -34.35 12.91 35.39
C MET A 45 -33.29 12.55 34.33
N LEU A 46 -32.20 11.87 34.71
CA LEU A 46 -31.15 11.41 33.79
C LEU A 46 -31.34 9.95 33.31
N VAL A 47 -32.18 9.16 33.97
CA VAL A 47 -32.42 7.74 33.59
C VAL A 47 -33.27 7.64 32.32
N TYR A 48 -34.10 8.66 32.00
CA TYR A 48 -34.89 8.69 30.77
C TYR A 48 -34.14 9.18 29.52
N ALA A 49 -32.89 9.66 29.65
CA ALA A 49 -32.05 10.08 28.52
C ALA A 49 -31.00 9.03 28.12
N VAL A 50 -30.84 7.94 28.90
CA VAL A 50 -29.91 6.84 28.61
C VAL A 50 -30.63 5.62 27.99
N ALA A 51 -31.96 5.61 27.95
CA ALA A 51 -32.76 4.56 27.30
C ALA A 51 -33.28 4.94 25.90
N SER A 52 -32.86 6.07 25.34
CA SER A 52 -33.23 6.52 23.97
C SER A 52 -32.03 6.92 23.12
N SER A 53 -30.82 6.50 23.51
CA SER A 53 -29.61 6.57 22.70
C SER A 53 -29.00 5.19 22.46
N THR A 54 -29.84 4.20 22.12
CA THR A 54 -29.41 3.29 21.05
C THR A 54 -29.44 4.09 19.75
N SER A 55 -28.42 4.93 19.55
CA SER A 55 -28.08 5.39 18.22
C SER A 55 -27.78 4.13 17.42
N SER A 56 -28.75 3.70 16.63
CA SER A 56 -28.51 2.77 15.53
C SER A 56 -27.26 3.25 14.79
N LEU A 57 -26.27 2.37 14.63
CA LEU A 57 -25.10 2.57 13.79
C LEU A 57 -25.50 3.28 12.48
N PRO A 58 -24.96 4.47 12.16
CA PRO A 58 -25.28 5.16 10.91
C PRO A 58 -24.64 4.51 9.67
N ASP A 59 -23.89 3.42 9.82
CA ASP A 59 -22.90 3.00 8.82
C ASP A 59 -23.28 1.79 7.94
N VAL A 60 -24.44 1.15 8.17
CA VAL A 60 -24.86 0.04 7.31
C VAL A 60 -25.59 0.62 6.10
N VAL A 61 -24.92 0.67 4.95
CA VAL A 61 -25.57 0.98 3.66
C VAL A 61 -26.49 -0.20 3.31
N PRO A 62 -27.83 -0.04 3.38
CA PRO A 62 -28.74 -1.15 3.10
C PRO A 62 -28.72 -1.46 1.60
N PHE A 63 -28.83 -2.75 1.27
CA PHE A 63 -29.07 -3.16 -0.10
C PHE A 63 -30.55 -3.01 -0.44
N ASP A 64 -30.83 -2.37 -1.58
CA ASP A 64 -32.09 -2.56 -2.27
C ASP A 64 -32.09 -3.91 -3.02
N GLU A 65 -33.23 -4.29 -3.57
CA GLU A 65 -33.40 -5.59 -4.24
C GLU A 65 -32.42 -5.78 -5.41
N LYS A 66 -32.15 -4.73 -6.19
CA LYS A 66 -31.23 -4.78 -7.32
C LYS A 66 -29.77 -4.93 -6.87
N SER A 67 -29.38 -4.25 -5.80
CA SER A 67 -28.05 -4.36 -5.22
C SER A 67 -27.81 -5.73 -4.62
N LEU A 68 -28.84 -6.35 -4.02
CA LEU A 68 -28.75 -7.73 -3.55
C LEU A 68 -28.54 -8.72 -4.71
N ASP A 69 -29.30 -8.58 -5.81
CA ASP A 69 -29.13 -9.42 -7.01
C ASP A 69 -27.72 -9.26 -7.63
N MET A 70 -27.21 -8.03 -7.70
CA MET A 70 -25.84 -7.76 -8.17
C MET A 70 -24.79 -8.40 -7.25
N ALA A 71 -24.97 -8.31 -5.93
CA ALA A 71 -24.07 -8.94 -4.96
C ALA A 71 -24.08 -10.48 -5.09
N GLU A 72 -25.26 -11.08 -5.25
CA GLU A 72 -25.42 -12.52 -5.49
C GLU A 72 -24.78 -12.95 -6.82
N ARG A 73 -24.92 -12.14 -7.87
CA ARG A 73 -24.24 -12.36 -9.15
C ARG A 73 -22.72 -12.37 -8.98
N LEU A 74 -22.14 -11.35 -8.34
CA LEU A 74 -20.69 -11.27 -8.10
C LEU A 74 -20.16 -12.48 -7.31
N LEU A 75 -20.86 -12.87 -6.23
CA LEU A 75 -20.51 -14.05 -5.43
C LEU A 75 -20.55 -15.34 -6.26
N ARG A 76 -21.58 -15.50 -7.10
CA ARG A 76 -21.72 -16.67 -7.97
C ARG A 76 -20.57 -16.76 -8.98
N GLU A 77 -20.24 -15.67 -9.66
CA GLU A 77 -19.12 -15.63 -10.62
C GLU A 77 -17.78 -16.00 -9.97
N ILE A 78 -17.51 -15.50 -8.77
CA ILE A 78 -16.27 -15.82 -8.04
C ILE A 78 -16.26 -17.29 -7.60
N ARG A 79 -17.38 -17.81 -7.09
CA ARG A 79 -17.49 -19.23 -6.67
C ARG A 79 -17.29 -20.18 -7.84
N GLU A 80 -17.89 -19.89 -8.99
CA GLU A 80 -17.74 -20.69 -10.21
C GLU A 80 -16.25 -20.80 -10.59
N ARG A 81 -15.51 -19.69 -10.55
CA ARG A 81 -14.07 -19.67 -10.83
C ARG A 81 -13.24 -20.40 -9.78
N VAL A 82 -13.53 -20.19 -8.49
CA VAL A 82 -12.85 -20.91 -7.39
C VAL A 82 -13.06 -22.43 -7.50
N SER A 83 -14.23 -22.85 -7.99
CA SER A 83 -14.55 -24.26 -8.21
C SER A 83 -14.02 -24.84 -9.53
N SER A 84 -13.36 -24.02 -10.37
CA SER A 84 -12.84 -24.48 -11.66
C SER A 84 -11.77 -25.54 -11.46
N THR A 85 -11.90 -26.64 -12.20
CA THR A 85 -10.92 -27.73 -12.23
C THR A 85 -9.92 -27.58 -13.37
N ASP A 86 -10.07 -26.58 -14.23
CA ASP A 86 -9.10 -26.29 -15.29
C ASP A 86 -7.87 -25.59 -14.67
N PRO A 87 -6.68 -26.21 -14.70
CA PRO A 87 -5.47 -25.62 -14.13
C PRO A 87 -5.05 -24.30 -14.82
N ASN A 88 -5.55 -24.02 -16.03
CA ASN A 88 -5.28 -22.76 -16.73
C ASN A 88 -6.22 -21.62 -16.29
N ASP A 89 -7.37 -21.95 -15.70
CA ASP A 89 -8.37 -20.99 -15.21
C ASP A 89 -8.48 -20.97 -13.68
N ALA A 90 -7.69 -21.80 -12.97
CA ALA A 90 -7.71 -21.89 -11.52
C ALA A 90 -7.26 -20.55 -10.90
N PRO A 91 -8.13 -19.88 -10.11
CA PRO A 91 -7.77 -18.61 -9.50
C PRO A 91 -6.74 -18.83 -8.37
N PRO A 92 -6.01 -17.78 -8.00
CA PRO A 92 -5.10 -17.82 -6.87
C PRO A 92 -5.79 -18.18 -5.54
N PRO A 93 -5.10 -18.80 -4.57
CA PRO A 93 -5.68 -19.21 -3.28
C PRO A 93 -6.39 -18.08 -2.54
N SER A 94 -5.90 -16.84 -2.63
CA SER A 94 -6.51 -15.68 -1.98
C SER A 94 -7.96 -15.41 -2.41
N TRP A 95 -8.40 -15.90 -3.57
CA TRP A 95 -9.79 -15.81 -3.98
C TRP A 95 -10.72 -16.58 -3.03
N ASN A 96 -10.31 -17.78 -2.63
CA ASN A 96 -11.05 -18.61 -1.70
C ASN A 96 -10.80 -18.21 -0.24
N ASP A 97 -9.56 -17.90 0.11
CA ASP A 97 -9.15 -17.77 1.51
C ASP A 97 -9.34 -16.35 2.06
N THR A 98 -9.36 -15.32 1.19
CA THR A 98 -9.45 -13.92 1.59
C THR A 98 -10.66 -13.21 0.98
N LEU A 99 -10.80 -13.23 -0.35
CA LEU A 99 -11.83 -12.48 -1.06
C LEU A 99 -13.24 -12.99 -0.76
N LEU A 100 -13.48 -14.29 -0.98
CA LEU A 100 -14.81 -14.88 -0.83
C LEU A 100 -15.38 -14.73 0.60
N PRO A 101 -14.62 -14.99 1.69
CA PRO A 101 -15.09 -14.74 3.05
C PRO A 101 -15.41 -13.27 3.32
N ALA A 102 -14.59 -12.34 2.82
CA ALA A 102 -14.80 -10.90 3.01
C ALA A 102 -16.11 -10.43 2.33
N MET A 103 -16.39 -10.93 1.12
CA MET A 103 -17.63 -10.63 0.40
C MET A 103 -18.86 -11.26 1.07
N ILE A 104 -18.80 -12.55 1.43
CA ILE A 104 -19.90 -13.24 2.12
C ILE A 104 -20.27 -12.51 3.41
N SER A 105 -19.27 -12.18 4.24
CA SER A 105 -19.48 -11.48 5.50
C SER A 105 -20.13 -10.11 5.29
N SER A 106 -19.71 -9.38 4.25
CA SER A 106 -20.25 -8.04 3.95
C SER A 106 -21.67 -8.06 3.40
N PHE A 107 -22.10 -9.17 2.78
CA PHE A 107 -23.42 -9.28 2.16
C PHE A 107 -24.46 -9.99 3.05
N ALA A 108 -24.01 -10.84 3.98
CA ALA A 108 -24.90 -11.60 4.87
C ALA A 108 -25.74 -10.74 5.83
N SER A 109 -25.29 -9.55 6.20
CA SER A 109 -25.93 -8.69 7.22
C SER A 109 -27.18 -7.93 6.75
N VAL A 110 -27.80 -8.29 5.61
CA VAL A 110 -28.98 -7.58 5.06
C VAL A 110 -30.15 -8.49 4.68
N GLY A 111 -30.07 -9.81 4.86
CA GLY A 111 -31.12 -10.75 4.46
C GLY A 111 -32.40 -10.65 5.30
N GLY A 112 -33.26 -9.66 5.04
CA GLY A 112 -34.65 -9.64 5.48
C GLY A 112 -35.45 -10.73 4.78
N GLY A 113 -35.58 -11.90 5.40
CA GLY A 113 -36.62 -12.88 5.10
C GLY A 113 -36.45 -13.77 3.86
N ARG A 114 -35.55 -13.46 2.91
CA ARG A 114 -35.07 -14.51 1.98
C ARG A 114 -34.03 -15.32 2.73
N SER A 115 -34.35 -16.58 3.01
CA SER A 115 -33.40 -17.60 3.45
C SER A 115 -32.30 -17.72 2.39
N SER A 116 -31.31 -16.85 2.50
CA SER A 116 -30.09 -16.89 1.73
C SER A 116 -29.39 -18.19 2.11
N GLU A 117 -29.25 -19.14 1.18
CA GLU A 117 -28.43 -20.35 1.34
C GLU A 117 -26.99 -20.02 1.81
N TYR A 118 -26.59 -18.76 1.72
CA TYR A 118 -25.31 -18.22 2.16
C TYR A 118 -25.17 -18.03 3.68
N ALA A 119 -26.27 -18.06 4.45
CA ALA A 119 -26.20 -17.98 5.92
C ALA A 119 -25.80 -19.32 6.59
N ALA A 120 -25.84 -20.44 5.86
CA ALA A 120 -25.71 -21.77 6.45
C ALA A 120 -24.28 -22.36 6.48
N SER A 121 -23.25 -21.64 6.01
CA SER A 121 -21.91 -22.22 5.80
C SER A 121 -20.73 -21.44 6.42
N THR A 122 -20.96 -20.59 7.43
CA THR A 122 -19.90 -19.75 8.01
C THR A 122 -19.59 -20.16 9.45
N THR A 123 -18.68 -21.11 9.63
CA THR A 123 -18.06 -21.44 10.94
C THR A 123 -16.84 -20.58 11.27
N THR A 124 -16.51 -19.57 10.46
CA THR A 124 -15.44 -18.62 10.72
C THR A 124 -15.97 -17.19 10.71
N THR A 125 -16.24 -16.65 11.90
CA THR A 125 -16.48 -15.22 12.11
C THR A 125 -15.17 -14.45 11.95
N THR A 126 -14.75 -14.21 10.71
CA THR A 126 -13.74 -13.19 10.42
C THR A 126 -14.45 -11.84 10.42
N THR A 127 -14.20 -11.02 11.44
CA THR A 127 -14.76 -9.67 11.52
C THR A 127 -14.10 -8.79 10.46
N VAL A 128 -14.82 -8.56 9.37
CA VAL A 128 -14.39 -7.63 8.31
C VAL A 128 -14.31 -6.20 8.89
N PRO A 129 -13.26 -5.42 8.56
CA PRO A 129 -13.19 -4.02 8.98
C PRO A 129 -14.40 -3.22 8.48
N PRO A 130 -15.07 -2.41 9.33
CA PRO A 130 -16.29 -1.69 8.95
C PRO A 130 -16.15 -0.79 7.72
N HIS A 131 -14.97 -0.17 7.53
CA HIS A 131 -14.70 0.69 6.39
C HIS A 131 -14.67 -0.08 5.06
N GLU A 132 -14.13 -1.31 5.05
CA GLU A 132 -14.11 -2.16 3.86
C GLU A 132 -15.50 -2.72 3.56
N GLU A 133 -16.27 -3.13 4.59
CA GLU A 133 -17.66 -3.57 4.40
C GLU A 133 -18.50 -2.47 3.74
N ARG A 134 -18.38 -1.23 4.24
CA ARG A 134 -19.04 -0.07 3.65
C ARG A 134 -18.60 0.16 2.20
N ALA A 135 -17.31 0.05 1.90
CA ALA A 135 -16.78 0.20 0.54
C ALA A 135 -17.36 -0.83 -0.44
N ARG A 136 -17.44 -2.10 -0.05
CA ARG A 136 -18.06 -3.16 -0.87
C ARG A 136 -19.51 -2.86 -1.19
N ARG A 137 -20.28 -2.43 -0.19
CA ARG A 137 -21.71 -2.09 -0.38
C ARG A 137 -21.91 -0.93 -1.33
N LEU A 138 -21.09 0.13 -1.19
CA LEU A 138 -21.15 1.29 -2.08
C LEU A 138 -20.74 0.90 -3.51
N ALA A 139 -19.72 0.05 -3.68
CA ALA A 139 -19.31 -0.45 -4.98
C ALA A 139 -20.43 -1.24 -5.69
N VAL A 140 -21.11 -2.14 -4.98
CA VAL A 140 -22.26 -2.89 -5.52
C VAL A 140 -23.39 -1.96 -5.93
N ARG A 141 -23.73 -0.98 -5.09
CA ARG A 141 -24.80 -0.01 -5.41
C ARG A 141 -24.44 0.81 -6.66
N TRP A 142 -23.21 1.29 -6.75
CA TRP A 142 -22.73 2.02 -7.92
C TRP A 142 -22.81 1.19 -9.21
N LEU A 143 -22.43 -0.10 -9.16
CA LEU A 143 -22.57 -1.01 -10.30
C LEU A 143 -24.02 -1.13 -10.78
N VAL A 144 -24.99 -1.17 -9.87
CA VAL A 144 -26.42 -1.18 -10.24
C VAL A 144 -26.84 0.12 -10.92
N ASP A 145 -26.44 1.26 -10.35
CA ASP A 145 -26.89 2.59 -10.80
C ASP A 145 -26.32 2.94 -12.19
N ILE A 146 -25.03 2.68 -12.42
CA ILE A 146 -24.34 3.07 -13.65
C ILE A 146 -24.29 1.93 -14.67
N ASP A 147 -23.85 0.74 -14.27
CA ASP A 147 -23.65 -0.36 -15.21
C ASP A 147 -24.92 -1.18 -15.43
N GLY A 148 -25.81 -1.27 -14.43
CA GLY A 148 -27.08 -2.00 -14.49
C GLY A 148 -28.10 -1.50 -15.52
N SER A 149 -27.92 -0.27 -16.04
CA SER A 149 -28.77 0.35 -17.07
C SER A 149 -28.18 0.26 -18.48
N SER A 150 -26.94 -0.21 -18.62
CA SER A 150 -26.20 -0.20 -19.88
C SER A 150 -26.36 -1.52 -20.65
N SER A 151 -26.52 -1.44 -21.99
CA SER A 151 -26.57 -2.58 -22.94
C SER A 151 -25.32 -3.48 -22.94
N ILE A 152 -24.34 -3.09 -22.14
CA ILE A 152 -22.98 -3.61 -22.00
C ILE A 152 -22.95 -4.97 -21.27
N LEU A 153 -23.96 -5.31 -20.47
CA LEU A 153 -24.00 -6.50 -19.60
C LEU A 153 -24.39 -7.84 -20.26
N SER A 154 -24.31 -7.97 -21.60
CA SER A 154 -24.95 -9.08 -22.34
C SER A 154 -24.03 -10.20 -22.89
N SER A 155 -22.73 -10.29 -22.55
CA SER A 155 -21.86 -11.36 -23.06
C SER A 155 -20.85 -11.95 -22.03
N ARG A 156 -20.49 -13.25 -22.15
CA ARG A 156 -19.58 -13.99 -21.24
C ARG A 156 -18.13 -13.48 -21.15
N ARG A 157 -17.62 -12.76 -22.17
CA ARG A 157 -16.31 -12.07 -22.08
C ARG A 157 -16.34 -10.82 -21.18
N TYR A 158 -17.51 -10.49 -20.64
CA TYR A 158 -17.78 -9.28 -19.87
C TYR A 158 -17.77 -9.51 -18.35
N ASP A 159 -17.81 -10.75 -17.86
CA ASP A 159 -17.82 -11.03 -16.42
C ASP A 159 -16.49 -10.65 -15.74
N ASP A 160 -15.36 -10.71 -16.46
CA ASP A 160 -14.08 -10.15 -16.00
C ASP A 160 -14.10 -8.64 -15.86
N GLY A 161 -14.71 -7.94 -16.81
CA GLY A 161 -14.87 -6.49 -16.77
C GLY A 161 -15.73 -6.06 -15.58
N LEU A 162 -16.79 -6.82 -15.28
CA LEU A 162 -17.64 -6.59 -14.11
C LEU A 162 -16.85 -6.75 -12.81
N LEU A 163 -16.07 -7.83 -12.66
CA LEU A 163 -15.23 -8.07 -11.48
C LEU A 163 -14.14 -7.00 -11.33
N HIS A 164 -13.49 -6.59 -12.42
CA HIS A 164 -12.50 -5.52 -12.39
C HIS A 164 -13.10 -4.16 -12.02
N ARG A 165 -14.30 -3.83 -12.52
CA ARG A 165 -15.03 -2.62 -12.12
C ARG A 165 -15.42 -2.66 -10.65
N TYR A 166 -15.91 -3.81 -10.17
CA TYR A 166 -16.17 -4.03 -8.75
C TYR A 166 -14.91 -3.76 -7.91
N ALA A 167 -13.77 -4.37 -8.26
CA ALA A 167 -12.50 -4.18 -7.56
C ALA A 167 -12.00 -2.73 -7.57
N LEU A 168 -12.09 -2.03 -8.70
CA LEU A 168 -11.70 -0.62 -8.78
C LEU A 168 -12.63 0.27 -7.93
N ALA A 169 -13.94 -0.02 -7.93
CA ALA A 169 -14.90 0.72 -7.12
C ALA A 169 -14.72 0.47 -5.62
N THR A 170 -14.40 -0.76 -5.20
CA THR A 170 -14.09 -1.03 -3.79
C THR A 170 -12.81 -0.32 -3.36
N ILE A 171 -11.76 -0.33 -4.18
CA ILE A 171 -10.52 0.42 -3.94
C ILE A 171 -10.83 1.92 -3.79
N TYR A 172 -11.63 2.48 -4.71
CA TYR A 172 -12.06 3.88 -4.65
C TYR A 172 -12.73 4.20 -3.31
N TYR A 173 -13.78 3.47 -2.94
CA TYR A 173 -14.51 3.76 -1.69
C TYR A 173 -13.69 3.47 -0.43
N ALA A 174 -12.88 2.41 -0.42
CA ALA A 174 -12.08 2.01 0.74
C ALA A 174 -10.95 3.00 1.06
N THR A 175 -10.52 3.79 0.07
CA THR A 175 -9.38 4.73 0.20
C THR A 175 -9.80 6.19 0.20
N GLY A 176 -11.09 6.47 0.43
CA GLY A 176 -11.60 7.84 0.50
C GLY A 176 -11.70 8.53 -0.86
N GLY A 177 -12.06 7.79 -1.91
CA GLY A 177 -12.09 8.19 -3.31
C GLY A 177 -12.61 9.59 -3.60
N ASP A 178 -13.71 10.01 -2.97
CA ASP A 178 -14.30 11.34 -3.20
C ASP A 178 -13.35 12.49 -2.84
N GLY A 179 -12.42 12.24 -1.91
CA GLY A 179 -11.37 13.16 -1.48
C GLY A 179 -10.06 13.06 -2.26
N TRP A 180 -9.94 12.18 -3.26
CA TRP A 180 -8.71 12.08 -4.05
C TRP A 180 -8.40 13.38 -4.79
N THR A 181 -7.13 13.73 -4.91
CA THR A 181 -6.68 15.02 -5.45
C THR A 181 -6.84 15.17 -6.97
N ARG A 182 -6.96 14.04 -7.69
CA ARG A 182 -7.14 13.98 -9.15
C ARG A 182 -8.09 12.84 -9.50
N CYS A 183 -8.90 13.08 -10.53
CA CYS A 183 -9.79 12.08 -11.12
C CYS A 183 -10.71 11.30 -10.18
N SER A 184 -11.09 11.92 -9.06
CA SER A 184 -12.19 11.41 -8.25
C SER A 184 -13.52 11.59 -8.96
N HIS A 185 -14.52 10.82 -8.52
CA HIS A 185 -15.90 11.00 -8.97
C HIS A 185 -16.46 12.38 -8.57
N SER A 186 -15.98 12.94 -7.45
CA SER A 186 -16.41 14.26 -6.99
C SER A 186 -15.97 15.36 -7.96
N PRO A 187 -16.89 16.23 -8.43
CA PRO A 187 -16.57 17.30 -9.38
C PRO A 187 -15.66 18.39 -8.78
N THR A 188 -15.39 18.36 -7.47
CA THR A 188 -14.60 19.37 -6.76
C THR A 188 -13.08 19.18 -6.88
N THR A 189 -12.63 18.09 -7.49
CA THR A 189 -11.21 17.72 -7.60
C THR A 189 -10.68 18.03 -8.99
N SER A 190 -9.45 18.55 -9.04
CA SER A 190 -8.87 19.21 -10.21
C SER A 190 -8.55 18.22 -11.34
N ALA A 191 -9.05 18.56 -12.53
CA ALA A 191 -8.63 18.13 -13.86
C ALA A 191 -8.27 16.64 -14.06
N CYS A 192 -9.12 15.93 -14.80
CA CYS A 192 -8.71 14.72 -15.51
C CYS A 192 -8.18 15.07 -16.89
N GLY A 193 -7.02 14.52 -17.25
CA GLY A 193 -6.44 14.71 -18.60
C GLY A 193 -7.37 14.24 -19.73
N GLY A 194 -8.29 13.31 -19.44
CA GLY A 194 -9.32 12.81 -20.37
C GLY A 194 -10.71 13.47 -20.27
N GLY A 195 -10.86 14.54 -19.47
CA GLY A 195 -12.17 15.14 -19.14
C GLY A 195 -12.93 14.38 -18.04
N ASP A 196 -14.14 14.85 -17.70
CA ASP A 196 -14.93 14.31 -16.58
C ASP A 196 -15.32 12.83 -16.75
N ASP A 197 -15.36 12.32 -17.99
CA ASP A 197 -15.71 10.94 -18.25
C ASP A 197 -14.58 9.93 -17.91
N ALA A 198 -13.34 10.39 -17.76
CA ALA A 198 -12.19 9.56 -17.38
C ALA A 198 -12.03 9.40 -15.86
N ARG A 199 -12.94 10.01 -15.08
CA ARG A 199 -12.99 9.89 -13.63
C ARG A 199 -13.28 8.44 -13.21
N TYR A 200 -12.81 8.09 -12.02
CA TYR A 200 -13.27 6.87 -11.36
C TYR A 200 -14.80 6.88 -11.21
N LEU A 201 -15.39 5.69 -11.26
CA LEU A 201 -16.83 5.50 -11.15
C LEU A 201 -17.66 6.11 -12.31
N SER A 202 -17.03 6.41 -13.45
CA SER A 202 -17.75 6.85 -14.65
C SER A 202 -18.38 5.68 -15.41
N SER A 203 -19.29 6.00 -16.33
CA SER A 203 -19.90 5.02 -17.24
C SER A 203 -18.97 4.55 -18.37
N ARG A 204 -17.76 5.11 -18.50
CA ARG A 204 -16.78 4.65 -19.50
C ARG A 204 -16.19 3.30 -19.12
N PRO A 205 -15.69 2.50 -20.10
CA PRO A 205 -14.92 1.30 -19.82
C PRO A 205 -13.82 1.59 -18.80
N HIS A 206 -13.62 0.68 -17.83
CA HIS A 206 -12.67 0.91 -16.73
C HIS A 206 -11.23 1.09 -17.19
N LEU A 207 -10.87 0.55 -18.36
CA LEU A 207 -9.55 0.75 -18.95
C LEU A 207 -9.33 2.18 -19.50
N GLU A 208 -10.36 3.02 -19.54
CA GLU A 208 -10.26 4.45 -19.86
C GLU A 208 -10.21 5.33 -18.61
N TRP A 209 -10.29 4.74 -17.41
CA TRP A 209 -10.17 5.50 -16.16
C TRP A 209 -8.72 5.91 -15.94
N ASP A 210 -8.53 7.10 -15.37
CA ASP A 210 -7.20 7.65 -15.12
C ASP A 210 -6.32 6.69 -14.29
N GLY A 211 -5.15 6.32 -14.80
CA GLY A 211 -4.25 5.38 -14.13
C GLY A 211 -4.61 3.90 -14.26
N VAL A 212 -5.69 3.55 -14.96
CA VAL A 212 -6.03 2.16 -15.29
C VAL A 212 -5.65 1.90 -16.74
N ASN A 213 -4.91 0.82 -17.00
CA ASN A 213 -4.60 0.39 -18.36
C ASN A 213 -4.60 -1.14 -18.45
N GLY A 214 -4.77 -1.67 -19.65
CA GLY A 214 -5.07 -3.08 -19.83
C GLY A 214 -5.03 -3.58 -21.26
N ARG A 215 -5.22 -4.88 -21.41
CA ARG A 215 -5.32 -5.58 -22.70
C ARG A 215 -6.48 -6.57 -22.66
N GLY A 216 -7.29 -6.60 -23.71
CA GLY A 216 -8.41 -7.54 -23.82
C GLY A 216 -9.49 -7.38 -22.74
N GLY A 217 -9.68 -6.17 -22.20
CA GLY A 217 -10.64 -5.90 -21.11
C GLY A 217 -10.07 -6.14 -19.69
N MET A 218 -8.88 -6.72 -19.60
CA MET A 218 -8.21 -7.02 -18.34
C MET A 218 -7.27 -5.90 -17.91
N VAL A 219 -7.25 -5.58 -16.61
CA VAL A 219 -6.34 -4.59 -16.05
C VAL A 219 -4.93 -5.19 -15.95
N THR A 220 -3.97 -4.61 -16.66
CA THR A 220 -2.56 -5.01 -16.57
C THR A 220 -1.72 -3.97 -15.83
N MET A 221 -2.25 -2.75 -15.65
CA MET A 221 -1.57 -1.67 -14.95
C MET A 221 -2.58 -0.88 -14.12
N LEU A 222 -2.21 -0.66 -12.86
CA LEU A 222 -2.95 0.18 -11.92
C LEU A 222 -1.98 1.18 -11.27
N ASP A 223 -2.12 2.45 -11.67
CA ASP A 223 -1.43 3.60 -11.11
C ASP A 223 -2.42 4.45 -10.31
N LEU A 224 -2.29 4.35 -8.99
CA LEU A 224 -2.98 5.14 -7.98
C LEU A 224 -2.01 6.10 -7.26
N GLY A 225 -0.85 6.40 -7.85
CA GLY A 225 0.15 7.27 -7.27
C GLY A 225 -0.33 8.72 -7.13
N ASP A 226 0.12 9.41 -6.07
CA ASP A 226 -0.11 10.84 -5.85
C ASP A 226 -1.58 11.27 -6.01
N ARG A 227 -2.46 10.54 -5.32
CA ARG A 227 -3.91 10.76 -5.36
C ARG A 227 -4.51 11.12 -4.01
N GLY A 228 -3.71 11.14 -2.95
CA GLY A 228 -4.20 11.36 -1.59
C GLY A 228 -5.03 10.17 -1.08
N LEU A 229 -4.70 8.94 -1.48
CA LEU A 229 -5.35 7.74 -0.94
C LEU A 229 -5.15 7.70 0.58
N SER A 230 -6.26 7.55 1.30
CA SER A 230 -6.29 7.45 2.75
C SER A 230 -7.00 6.17 3.16
N SER A 231 -6.26 5.21 3.71
CA SER A 231 -6.80 3.96 4.24
C SER A 231 -6.01 3.51 5.48
N PRO A 232 -6.68 2.98 6.52
CA PRO A 232 -6.00 2.44 7.70
C PRO A 232 -5.27 1.11 7.42
N THR A 233 -5.65 0.42 6.34
CA THR A 233 -5.09 -0.85 5.88
C THR A 233 -4.52 -0.70 4.47
N PHE A 234 -3.90 -1.78 3.96
CA PHE A 234 -3.60 -1.89 2.54
C PHE A 234 -4.88 -1.82 1.69
N LEU A 235 -4.74 -1.84 0.36
CA LEU A 235 -5.88 -1.95 -0.55
C LEU A 235 -6.78 -3.15 -0.19
N PRO A 236 -8.10 -3.03 -0.41
CA PRO A 236 -9.04 -4.07 -0.03
C PRO A 236 -8.80 -5.38 -0.80
N PRO A 237 -9.18 -6.55 -0.24
CA PRO A 237 -8.90 -7.86 -0.82
C PRO A 237 -9.35 -8.04 -2.28
N GLU A 238 -10.34 -7.29 -2.75
CA GLU A 238 -10.80 -7.29 -4.14
C GLU A 238 -9.68 -7.02 -5.16
N ILE A 239 -8.56 -6.41 -4.75
CA ILE A 239 -7.38 -6.27 -5.61
C ILE A 239 -6.86 -7.60 -6.18
N VAL A 240 -7.11 -8.73 -5.50
CA VAL A 240 -6.70 -10.06 -5.98
C VAL A 240 -7.43 -10.50 -7.24
N LEU A 241 -8.53 -9.82 -7.60
CA LEU A 241 -9.19 -10.02 -8.89
C LEU A 241 -8.27 -9.68 -10.08
N PHE A 242 -7.24 -8.85 -9.86
CA PHE A 242 -6.24 -8.53 -10.88
C PHE A 242 -5.05 -9.50 -10.92
N CYS A 243 -4.90 -10.43 -9.95
CA CYS A 243 -3.75 -11.35 -9.89
C CYS A 243 -3.40 -12.05 -11.22
N PRO A 244 -4.37 -12.53 -12.03
CA PRO A 244 -4.04 -13.22 -13.27
C PRO A 244 -3.37 -12.33 -14.33
N THR A 245 -3.48 -11.00 -14.25
CA THR A 245 -3.11 -10.10 -15.35
C THR A 245 -2.29 -8.87 -14.97
N LEU A 246 -2.24 -8.49 -13.68
CA LEU A 246 -1.56 -7.28 -13.25
C LEU A 246 -0.03 -7.40 -13.41
N GLU A 247 0.54 -6.45 -14.14
CA GLU A 247 1.97 -6.33 -14.40
C GLU A 247 2.58 -5.15 -13.63
N LEU A 248 1.82 -4.08 -13.43
CA LEU A 248 2.30 -2.85 -12.79
C LEU A 248 1.32 -2.41 -11.71
N LEU A 249 1.80 -2.29 -10.48
CA LEU A 249 1.03 -1.76 -9.35
C LEU A 249 1.78 -0.61 -8.69
N TRP A 250 1.26 0.60 -8.86
CA TRP A 250 1.84 1.83 -8.31
C TRP A 250 0.82 2.51 -7.42
N ILE A 251 1.11 2.62 -6.13
CA ILE A 251 0.26 3.26 -5.10
C ILE A 251 1.07 4.28 -4.28
N ASN A 252 2.23 4.68 -4.81
CA ASN A 252 3.19 5.58 -4.20
C ASN A 252 2.64 6.99 -3.95
N ASP A 253 3.36 7.81 -3.18
CA ASP A 253 3.01 9.22 -2.95
C ASP A 253 1.63 9.41 -2.28
N ASN A 254 1.22 8.44 -1.46
CA ASN A 254 -0.01 8.50 -0.69
C ASN A 254 0.34 8.45 0.81
N PRO A 255 0.65 9.60 1.45
CA PRO A 255 1.21 9.63 2.79
C PRO A 255 0.24 9.10 3.87
N ASP A 256 -1.07 9.12 3.61
CA ASP A 256 -2.10 8.62 4.53
C ASP A 256 -2.47 7.15 4.28
N LEU A 257 -1.85 6.48 3.31
CA LEU A 257 -1.98 5.05 3.11
C LEU A 257 -1.15 4.29 4.14
N ARG A 258 -1.80 3.47 4.97
CA ARG A 258 -1.20 2.74 6.10
C ARG A 258 -1.36 1.22 5.94
N GLY A 259 -1.04 0.47 6.98
CA GLY A 259 -1.11 -0.99 7.01
C GLY A 259 0.17 -1.66 6.55
N THR A 260 0.10 -2.98 6.34
CA THR A 260 1.23 -3.82 5.94
C THR A 260 1.00 -4.41 4.56
N LEU A 261 2.06 -4.78 3.85
CA LEU A 261 1.91 -5.55 2.61
C LEU A 261 1.39 -6.97 2.92
N PRO A 262 0.23 -7.36 2.37
CA PRO A 262 -0.36 -8.67 2.65
C PRO A 262 0.34 -9.79 1.87
N SER A 263 0.21 -11.03 2.36
CA SER A 263 0.85 -12.20 1.74
C SER A 263 0.36 -12.48 0.31
N TYR A 264 -0.89 -12.15 -0.03
CA TYR A 264 -1.40 -12.34 -1.38
C TYR A 264 -0.71 -11.44 -2.44
N VAL A 265 0.13 -10.47 -2.04
CA VAL A 265 1.00 -9.74 -2.99
C VAL A 265 1.92 -10.70 -3.76
N GLY A 266 2.29 -11.84 -3.18
CA GLY A 266 3.06 -12.87 -3.87
C GLY A 266 2.29 -13.63 -4.96
N GLU A 267 0.97 -13.48 -5.04
CA GLU A 267 0.11 -14.18 -6.00
C GLU A 267 -0.03 -13.44 -7.34
N PHE A 268 0.45 -12.20 -7.45
CA PHE A 268 0.51 -11.45 -8.70
C PHE A 268 1.67 -11.95 -9.58
N ALA A 269 1.57 -13.17 -10.09
CA ALA A 269 2.65 -13.86 -10.82
C ALA A 269 3.16 -13.10 -12.07
N ASN A 270 2.39 -12.14 -12.58
CA ASN A 270 2.74 -11.28 -13.71
C ASN A 270 3.39 -9.94 -13.31
N LEU A 271 3.49 -9.63 -12.01
CA LEU A 271 3.95 -8.34 -11.53
C LEU A 271 5.43 -8.10 -11.89
N ALA A 272 5.65 -7.09 -12.73
CA ALA A 272 6.95 -6.63 -13.18
C ALA A 272 7.42 -5.39 -12.42
N SER A 273 6.50 -4.58 -11.88
CA SER A 273 6.84 -3.41 -11.07
C SER A 273 5.87 -3.20 -9.91
N LEU A 274 6.43 -3.05 -8.72
CA LEU A 274 5.72 -2.66 -7.50
C LEU A 274 6.30 -1.35 -6.96
N ALA A 275 5.45 -0.33 -6.84
CA ALA A 275 5.81 0.97 -6.28
C ALA A 275 4.86 1.35 -5.14
N VAL A 276 5.40 1.36 -3.93
CA VAL A 276 4.68 1.67 -2.67
C VAL A 276 5.40 2.74 -1.84
N GLN A 277 6.42 3.38 -2.43
CA GLN A 277 7.24 4.41 -1.78
C GLN A 277 6.43 5.64 -1.34
N ARG A 278 6.95 6.39 -0.36
CA ARG A 278 6.36 7.64 0.14
C ARG A 278 4.91 7.44 0.60
N THR A 279 4.73 6.43 1.43
CA THR A 279 3.48 6.07 2.10
C THR A 279 3.71 5.91 3.60
N SER A 280 2.66 5.79 4.41
CA SER A 280 2.78 5.43 5.83
C SER A 280 2.70 3.92 6.09
N MET A 281 2.87 3.10 5.05
CA MET A 281 2.88 1.64 5.17
C MET A 281 4.07 1.15 6.00
N SER A 282 3.86 0.08 6.74
CA SER A 282 4.84 -0.49 7.67
C SER A 282 4.87 -2.02 7.62
N GLY A 283 5.59 -2.64 8.58
CA GLY A 283 5.77 -4.09 8.63
C GLY A 283 6.94 -4.57 7.77
N SER A 284 7.15 -5.88 7.71
CA SER A 284 8.19 -6.49 6.89
C SER A 284 7.73 -6.77 5.46
N MET A 285 8.68 -7.06 4.58
CA MET A 285 8.35 -7.68 3.29
C MET A 285 7.77 -9.09 3.55
N PRO A 286 6.58 -9.43 3.02
CA PRO A 286 6.01 -10.76 3.20
C PRO A 286 6.84 -11.79 2.40
N GLU A 287 7.03 -12.98 2.96
CA GLU A 287 7.85 -14.05 2.34
C GLU A 287 7.37 -14.42 0.92
N SER A 288 6.06 -14.41 0.71
CA SER A 288 5.45 -14.68 -0.60
C SER A 288 5.88 -13.71 -1.70
N MET A 289 6.33 -12.48 -1.36
CA MET A 289 6.81 -11.52 -2.34
C MET A 289 8.07 -11.99 -3.06
N TYR A 290 8.89 -12.82 -2.40
CA TYR A 290 10.10 -13.38 -3.00
C TYR A 290 9.81 -14.39 -4.13
N ALA A 291 8.54 -14.83 -4.28
CA ALA A 291 8.11 -15.69 -5.37
C ALA A 291 7.81 -14.93 -6.69
N LEU A 292 7.84 -13.59 -6.69
CA LEU A 292 7.54 -12.75 -7.85
C LEU A 292 8.68 -12.76 -8.88
N SER A 293 8.86 -13.89 -9.57
CA SER A 293 9.98 -14.14 -10.51
C SER A 293 10.07 -13.17 -11.70
N LYS A 294 8.97 -12.49 -12.05
CA LYS A 294 8.92 -11.48 -13.12
C LYS A 294 9.22 -10.05 -12.62
N LEU A 295 9.36 -9.84 -11.32
CA LEU A 295 9.57 -8.52 -10.75
C LEU A 295 10.92 -7.95 -11.20
N THR A 296 10.87 -6.78 -11.81
CA THR A 296 12.04 -6.06 -12.33
C THR A 296 12.33 -4.78 -11.55
N SER A 297 11.31 -4.19 -10.92
CA SER A 297 11.46 -2.98 -10.11
C SER A 297 10.64 -3.07 -8.83
N LEU A 298 11.32 -2.98 -7.70
CA LEU A 298 10.74 -2.89 -6.37
C LEU A 298 11.11 -1.55 -5.74
N ARG A 299 10.11 -0.70 -5.49
CA ARG A 299 10.29 0.63 -4.90
C ARG A 299 9.44 0.75 -3.65
N MET A 300 10.09 0.82 -2.49
CA MET A 300 9.45 0.85 -1.17
C MET A 300 9.99 1.97 -0.28
N TYR A 301 10.79 2.89 -0.83
CA TYR A 301 11.53 3.90 -0.07
C TYR A 301 10.66 4.99 0.58
N GLY A 302 11.17 5.68 1.59
CA GLY A 302 10.48 6.80 2.22
C GLY A 302 9.16 6.41 2.88
N SER A 303 9.10 5.21 3.46
CA SER A 303 7.95 4.64 4.15
C SER A 303 8.36 4.18 5.56
N LYS A 304 7.65 3.23 6.17
CA LYS A 304 7.94 2.70 7.52
C LYS A 304 8.15 1.17 7.50
N PHE A 305 8.62 0.63 6.38
CA PHE A 305 8.89 -0.81 6.26
C PHE A 305 10.10 -1.19 7.13
N GLY A 306 10.04 -2.34 7.80
CA GLY A 306 11.08 -2.78 8.71
C GLY A 306 11.30 -4.30 8.66
N GLY A 307 11.82 -4.85 9.76
CA GLY A 307 12.23 -6.25 9.80
C GLY A 307 13.53 -6.49 9.03
N GLU A 308 13.93 -7.76 8.96
CA GLU A 308 15.12 -8.18 8.22
C GLU A 308 14.74 -8.46 6.75
N ILE A 309 15.68 -8.22 5.83
CA ILE A 309 15.54 -8.67 4.44
C ILE A 309 15.91 -10.16 4.42
N SER A 310 15.01 -11.04 3.95
CA SER A 310 15.29 -12.48 3.84
C SER A 310 16.35 -12.75 2.77
N SER A 311 17.12 -13.83 2.92
CA SER A 311 17.97 -14.36 1.85
C SER A 311 17.18 -14.78 0.60
N ASP A 312 15.87 -15.01 0.73
CA ASP A 312 15.00 -15.32 -0.41
C ASP A 312 14.89 -14.17 -1.42
N ILE A 313 15.37 -12.96 -1.09
CA ILE A 313 15.53 -11.86 -2.04
C ILE A 313 16.32 -12.29 -3.29
N GLY A 314 17.23 -13.26 -3.17
CA GLY A 314 17.98 -13.84 -4.29
C GLY A 314 17.12 -14.59 -5.31
N ALA A 315 15.88 -14.97 -4.96
CA ALA A 315 14.93 -15.63 -5.87
C ALA A 315 14.29 -14.66 -6.88
N LEU A 316 14.40 -13.34 -6.65
CA LEU A 316 13.93 -12.30 -7.56
C LEU A 316 14.88 -12.11 -8.74
N VAL A 317 15.20 -13.18 -9.47
CA VAL A 317 16.21 -13.23 -10.55
C VAL A 317 15.97 -12.25 -11.71
N GLY A 318 14.77 -11.67 -11.81
CA GLY A 318 14.41 -10.62 -12.77
C GLY A 318 14.75 -9.20 -12.32
N LEU A 319 15.13 -8.99 -11.05
CA LEU A 319 15.18 -7.67 -10.43
C LEU A 319 16.32 -6.81 -10.99
N LYS A 320 15.98 -5.59 -11.40
CA LYS A 320 16.89 -4.56 -11.92
C LYS A 320 17.05 -3.39 -10.96
N TRP A 321 15.96 -3.01 -10.30
CA TRP A 321 15.91 -1.84 -9.42
C TRP A 321 15.36 -2.23 -8.06
N LEU A 322 16.16 -2.06 -7.01
CA LEU A 322 15.78 -2.32 -5.63
C LEU A 322 15.96 -1.04 -4.79
N TRP A 323 14.87 -0.31 -4.56
CA TRP A 323 14.90 0.95 -3.83
C TRP A 323 14.21 0.84 -2.48
N LEU A 324 15.00 0.65 -1.42
CA LEU A 324 14.53 0.43 -0.05
C LEU A 324 14.97 1.53 0.93
N HIS A 325 15.60 2.61 0.45
CA HIS A 325 16.13 3.67 1.30
C HIS A 325 15.05 4.38 2.14
N ASP A 326 15.46 5.10 3.19
CA ASP A 326 14.57 5.85 4.08
C ASP A 326 13.40 4.99 4.62
N ASN A 327 13.76 3.93 5.34
CA ASN A 327 12.84 2.98 5.97
C ASN A 327 13.38 2.55 7.34
N ASP A 328 12.74 1.57 7.95
CA ASP A 328 13.01 1.02 9.27
C ASP A 328 13.67 -0.38 9.22
N PHE A 329 14.22 -0.82 8.07
CA PHE A 329 14.83 -2.15 7.91
C PHE A 329 16.02 -2.36 8.86
N VAL A 330 16.16 -3.58 9.39
CA VAL A 330 17.17 -3.99 10.37
C VAL A 330 17.91 -5.25 9.91
N GLY A 331 18.83 -5.74 10.74
CA GLY A 331 19.64 -6.93 10.42
C GLY A 331 20.79 -6.60 9.50
N THR A 332 21.37 -7.61 8.86
CA THR A 332 22.43 -7.44 7.84
C THR A 332 21.83 -7.45 6.45
N VAL A 333 22.50 -6.80 5.49
CA VAL A 333 22.15 -6.92 4.06
C VAL A 333 22.52 -8.34 3.59
N PRO A 334 21.58 -9.15 3.07
CA PRO A 334 21.86 -10.55 2.72
C PRO A 334 22.85 -10.70 1.55
N ASP A 335 23.77 -11.65 1.66
CA ASP A 335 24.70 -12.02 0.58
C ASP A 335 23.95 -12.45 -0.70
N ALA A 336 22.74 -12.99 -0.55
CA ALA A 336 21.88 -13.40 -1.65
C ALA A 336 21.51 -12.26 -2.61
N ILE A 337 21.61 -10.98 -2.21
CA ILE A 337 21.47 -9.88 -3.18
C ILE A 337 22.54 -9.97 -4.27
N GLY A 338 23.74 -10.49 -3.94
CA GLY A 338 24.82 -10.74 -4.89
C GLY A 338 24.52 -11.78 -5.97
N THR A 339 23.43 -12.54 -5.86
CA THR A 339 23.00 -13.50 -6.91
C THR A 339 22.08 -12.85 -7.95
N LEU A 340 21.69 -11.59 -7.77
CA LEU A 340 20.81 -10.87 -8.69
C LEU A 340 21.59 -10.30 -9.88
N GLU A 341 21.97 -11.15 -10.83
CA GLU A 341 22.83 -10.81 -11.99
C GLU A 341 22.29 -9.68 -12.89
N LYS A 342 20.98 -9.41 -12.84
CA LYS A 342 20.31 -8.33 -13.59
C LYS A 342 20.22 -7.02 -12.81
N LEU A 343 20.69 -6.96 -11.57
CA LEU A 343 20.55 -5.79 -10.71
C LEU A 343 21.41 -4.63 -11.26
N GLU A 344 20.74 -3.54 -11.63
CA GLU A 344 21.37 -2.34 -12.19
C GLU A 344 21.50 -1.24 -11.12
N GLY A 345 20.57 -1.20 -10.14
CA GLY A 345 20.61 -0.21 -9.08
C GLY A 345 19.99 -0.63 -7.76
N ILE A 346 20.64 -0.29 -6.66
CA ILE A 346 20.21 -0.56 -5.29
C ILE A 346 20.45 0.64 -4.36
N THR A 347 19.46 0.95 -3.52
CA THR A 347 19.57 1.98 -2.48
C THR A 347 19.07 1.45 -1.14
N LEU A 348 19.90 1.57 -0.11
CA LEU A 348 19.69 1.04 1.23
C LEU A 348 19.92 2.10 2.33
N HIS A 349 20.39 3.31 2.00
CA HIS A 349 20.62 4.39 2.97
C HIS A 349 19.36 4.78 3.73
N GLY A 350 19.48 5.47 4.86
CA GLY A 350 18.35 5.84 5.70
C GLY A 350 17.63 4.63 6.32
N ASN A 351 18.37 3.54 6.60
CA ASN A 351 17.86 2.35 7.30
C ASN A 351 18.69 2.05 8.54
N ARG A 352 18.34 0.98 9.27
CA ARG A 352 19.01 0.54 10.50
C ARG A 352 19.76 -0.77 10.32
N PHE A 353 20.36 -0.97 9.14
CA PHE A 353 21.20 -2.14 8.87
C PHE A 353 22.43 -2.15 9.77
N ARG A 354 22.80 -3.34 10.21
CA ARG A 354 24.03 -3.59 10.97
C ARG A 354 25.14 -4.03 10.02
N PRO A 355 26.41 -3.70 10.32
CA PRO A 355 27.54 -4.21 9.57
C PRO A 355 27.63 -5.73 9.63
N VAL A 356 28.08 -6.33 8.53
CA VAL A 356 28.61 -7.69 8.51
C VAL A 356 30.01 -7.65 9.16
N VAL A 357 30.21 -8.49 10.17
CA VAL A 357 31.52 -8.64 10.83
C VAL A 357 32.24 -9.84 10.20
N SER A 358 33.19 -9.57 9.32
CA SER A 358 34.06 -10.60 8.75
C SER A 358 35.40 -10.65 9.50
N PHE A 359 35.80 -11.83 9.99
CA PHE A 359 37.13 -12.06 10.55
C PHE A 359 38.06 -12.53 9.43
N ASN A 360 39.10 -11.74 9.11
CA ASN A 360 40.18 -12.22 8.24
C ASN A 360 41.41 -12.54 9.10
N VAL A 361 41.74 -13.83 9.19
CA VAL A 361 42.80 -14.35 10.09
C VAL A 361 44.21 -14.07 9.56
N THR A 362 44.34 -13.63 8.30
CA THR A 362 45.62 -13.59 7.58
C THR A 362 46.45 -12.32 7.80
N GLU A 363 45.87 -11.27 8.35
CA GLU A 363 46.57 -9.99 8.58
C GLU A 363 46.06 -9.36 9.88
N TYR A 364 46.88 -9.44 10.94
CA TYR A 364 46.72 -8.78 12.25
C TYR A 364 45.37 -8.06 12.50
N GLY A 365 44.34 -8.81 12.91
CA GLY A 365 43.25 -8.31 13.76
C GLY A 365 42.39 -7.14 13.28
N VAL A 366 42.36 -6.79 11.98
CA VAL A 366 41.46 -5.73 11.51
C VAL A 366 40.04 -6.29 11.30
N LEU A 367 39.16 -6.04 12.27
CA LEU A 367 37.71 -6.19 12.07
C LEU A 367 37.26 -5.17 11.02
N LYS A 368 37.04 -5.62 9.78
CA LYS A 368 36.31 -4.82 8.79
C LYS A 368 34.82 -5.01 9.05
N SER A 369 34.19 -4.02 9.66
CA SER A 369 32.73 -3.91 9.72
C SER A 369 32.25 -3.11 8.50
N ASN A 370 31.44 -3.72 7.64
CA ASN A 370 30.77 -3.00 6.55
C ASN A 370 29.32 -3.47 6.41
N ILE A 371 28.40 -2.53 6.17
CA ILE A 371 27.00 -2.83 5.89
C ILE A 371 26.86 -3.52 4.52
N ILE A 372 27.78 -3.25 3.59
CA ILE A 372 27.80 -3.86 2.25
C ILE A 372 28.49 -5.24 2.29
N PRO A 373 27.78 -6.33 1.91
CA PRO A 373 28.39 -7.65 1.77
C PRO A 373 29.27 -7.75 0.53
N ASP A 374 30.29 -8.63 0.59
CA ASP A 374 31.23 -8.86 -0.51
C ASP A 374 30.53 -9.35 -1.79
N ALA A 375 29.50 -10.19 -1.62
CA ALA A 375 28.68 -10.68 -2.72
C ALA A 375 28.01 -9.54 -3.52
N LEU A 376 27.59 -8.46 -2.85
CA LEU A 376 27.03 -7.29 -3.52
C LEU A 376 28.10 -6.50 -4.28
N CYS A 377 29.32 -6.40 -3.74
CA CYS A 377 30.43 -5.79 -4.48
C CYS A 377 30.80 -6.59 -5.75
N ASN A 378 30.66 -7.92 -5.75
CA ASN A 378 30.94 -8.73 -6.94
C ASN A 378 29.98 -8.46 -8.11
N LEU A 379 28.80 -7.87 -7.87
CA LEU A 379 27.87 -7.49 -8.94
C LEU A 379 28.34 -6.28 -9.77
N THR A 380 29.32 -5.51 -9.27
CA THR A 380 29.85 -4.34 -10.00
C THR A 380 30.61 -4.72 -11.26
N ASP A 381 31.08 -5.96 -11.36
CA ASP A 381 31.74 -6.50 -12.55
C ASP A 381 30.75 -6.88 -13.68
N TYR A 382 29.46 -7.02 -13.37
CA TYR A 382 28.46 -7.53 -14.30
C TYR A 382 27.47 -6.47 -14.79
N ASN A 383 26.78 -5.74 -13.89
CA ASN A 383 25.72 -4.80 -14.28
C ASN A 383 25.42 -3.68 -13.26
N LEU A 384 25.94 -3.72 -12.03
CA LEU A 384 25.53 -2.77 -10.98
C LEU A 384 26.12 -1.37 -11.23
N ARG A 385 25.25 -0.40 -11.55
CA ARG A 385 25.61 1.00 -11.88
C ARG A 385 25.32 1.97 -10.77
N TYR A 386 24.40 1.64 -9.88
CA TYR A 386 23.92 2.53 -8.83
C TYR A 386 23.87 1.80 -7.50
N LEU A 387 24.66 2.26 -6.53
CA LEU A 387 24.74 1.70 -5.18
C LEU A 387 24.80 2.84 -4.18
N TRP A 388 23.83 2.90 -3.27
CA TRP A 388 23.85 3.88 -2.18
C TRP A 388 23.41 3.26 -0.86
N THR A 389 24.32 3.22 0.12
CA THR A 389 24.08 2.80 1.50
C THR A 389 24.66 3.82 2.47
N ASP A 390 24.20 3.78 3.72
CA ASP A 390 24.90 4.44 4.83
C ASP A 390 26.22 3.71 5.10
N CYS A 391 27.21 4.48 5.53
CA CYS A 391 28.42 3.99 6.18
C CYS A 391 28.28 4.26 7.67
N GLU A 392 28.58 3.28 8.53
CA GLU A 392 28.86 3.65 9.92
C GLU A 392 30.04 4.64 9.92
N ALA A 393 29.80 5.82 10.47
CA ALA A 393 30.87 6.65 11.01
C ALA A 393 31.45 5.85 12.18
N GLY A 394 32.49 5.06 11.90
CA GLY A 394 33.07 4.17 12.88
C GLY A 394 33.33 4.92 14.18
N SER A 395 32.72 4.47 15.27
CA SER A 395 33.32 4.55 16.60
C SER A 395 34.50 3.59 16.64
N VAL A 396 35.51 3.85 15.81
CA VAL A 396 36.83 3.24 15.98
C VAL A 396 37.40 3.94 17.20
N ALA A 397 37.42 3.25 18.34
CA ALA A 397 38.30 3.60 19.45
C ALA A 397 39.70 3.91 18.88
N PRO A 398 40.42 4.93 19.38
CA PRO A 398 41.65 5.38 18.72
C PRO A 398 42.65 4.23 18.69
N ALA A 399 42.85 3.66 17.50
CA ALA A 399 43.99 2.82 17.23
C ALA A 399 45.22 3.72 17.36
N VAL A 400 46.10 3.33 18.29
CA VAL A 400 47.41 3.94 18.51
C VAL A 400 48.13 4.03 17.17
N VAL A 401 48.41 5.25 16.73
CA VAL A 401 49.26 5.52 15.57
C VAL A 401 50.68 5.06 15.93
N VAL A 402 51.12 3.98 15.30
CA VAL A 402 52.55 3.72 15.12
C VAL A 402 52.87 4.12 13.69
N ASP A 403 53.61 5.22 13.57
CA ASP A 403 54.10 5.80 12.33
C ASP A 403 55.30 4.98 11.84
N GLU A 404 55.18 4.32 10.68
CA GLU A 404 56.31 4.01 9.82
C GLU A 404 55.93 4.18 8.33
N GLY A 405 56.23 5.36 7.79
CA GLY A 405 57.23 5.50 6.73
C GLY A 405 56.99 4.86 5.34
N ARG A 406 56.83 5.76 4.36
CA ARG A 406 57.22 5.69 2.93
C ARG A 406 56.45 4.75 1.98
N GLY A 407 55.96 5.36 0.89
CA GLY A 407 55.18 4.69 -0.15
C GLY A 407 55.94 4.33 -1.43
N SER A 408 55.18 4.11 -2.50
CA SER A 408 55.63 4.12 -3.90
C SER A 408 54.43 4.03 -4.86
N LYS A 409 54.63 4.57 -6.07
CA LYS A 409 53.69 4.75 -7.19
C LYS A 409 53.56 3.50 -8.06
N GLU A 410 52.43 3.34 -8.75
CA GLU A 410 52.25 2.63 -10.04
C GLU A 410 50.77 2.82 -10.48
N ARG A 411 50.29 2.77 -11.73
CA ARG A 411 50.73 2.96 -13.13
C ARG A 411 49.43 2.74 -13.95
N GLU A 412 48.97 3.71 -14.73
CA GLU A 412 47.70 3.63 -15.48
C GLU A 412 47.71 2.54 -16.56
N VAL A 413 46.64 1.73 -16.61
CA VAL A 413 46.29 0.86 -17.74
C VAL A 413 44.85 1.20 -18.13
N GLY A 414 44.66 1.66 -19.36
CA GLY A 414 43.39 2.15 -19.88
C GLY A 414 42.32 1.08 -20.00
N THR A 415 41.18 1.34 -19.38
CA THR A 415 39.87 0.76 -19.73
C THR A 415 38.82 1.85 -19.52
N THR A 416 37.86 1.94 -20.44
CA THR A 416 36.76 2.92 -20.46
C THR A 416 36.11 3.11 -19.09
N PRO A 417 36.03 4.36 -18.56
CA PRO A 417 35.45 4.59 -17.24
C PRO A 417 33.95 4.38 -17.26
N ALA A 418 33.44 3.66 -16.26
CA ALA A 418 32.01 3.67 -15.93
C ALA A 418 31.61 5.12 -15.63
N LYS A 419 30.72 5.69 -16.44
CA LYS A 419 30.18 7.03 -16.19
C LYS A 419 29.23 6.96 -15.00
N PHE A 420 29.67 7.45 -13.85
CA PHE A 420 28.79 7.68 -12.71
C PHE A 420 28.05 9.00 -12.86
N VAL A 421 26.74 8.95 -12.64
CA VAL A 421 25.94 10.13 -12.32
C VAL A 421 25.93 10.23 -10.80
N ALA A 422 26.71 11.17 -10.26
CA ALA A 422 26.47 11.67 -8.91
C ALA A 422 25.11 12.38 -8.95
N VAL A 423 24.11 11.80 -8.29
CA VAL A 423 22.85 12.50 -8.05
C VAL A 423 23.16 13.55 -6.97
N ASP A 424 22.98 14.83 -7.31
CA ASP A 424 23.05 15.99 -6.41
C ASP A 424 24.33 16.17 -5.57
N GLY A 425 25.51 16.07 -6.18
CA GLY A 425 26.75 16.47 -5.50
C GLY A 425 27.09 15.64 -4.24
N ILE A 426 26.41 14.51 -4.05
CA ILE A 426 26.67 13.56 -2.98
C ILE A 426 27.87 12.71 -3.42
N ARG A 427 29.00 12.89 -2.73
CA ARG A 427 30.16 12.01 -2.91
C ARG A 427 29.75 10.58 -2.55
N PRO A 428 30.17 9.55 -3.29
CA PRO A 428 29.98 8.16 -2.87
C PRO A 428 30.51 7.98 -1.45
N CYS A 429 29.72 7.36 -0.57
CA CYS A 429 30.16 7.04 0.78
C CYS A 429 31.48 6.23 0.72
N SER A 430 32.40 6.46 1.66
CA SER A 430 33.73 5.81 1.68
C SER A 430 33.66 4.28 1.62
N CYS A 431 32.58 3.64 2.08
CA CYS A 431 32.38 2.19 2.02
C CYS A 431 32.03 1.68 0.62
N CYS A 432 31.45 2.51 -0.25
CA CYS A 432 31.15 2.13 -1.64
C CYS A 432 32.43 2.05 -2.49
N THR A 433 33.51 2.72 -2.08
CA THR A 433 34.81 2.65 -2.77
C THR A 433 35.38 1.24 -2.82
N ARG A 434 35.02 0.36 -1.87
CA ARG A 434 35.38 -1.06 -1.88
C ARG A 434 34.79 -1.80 -3.07
N CYS A 435 33.53 -1.50 -3.43
CA CYS A 435 32.91 -2.12 -4.60
C CYS A 435 33.37 -1.46 -5.91
N PHE A 436 33.96 -0.26 -5.84
CA PHE A 436 34.44 0.51 -6.99
C PHE A 436 35.89 1.00 -6.78
N PRO A 437 36.89 0.11 -6.82
CA PRO A 437 38.28 0.47 -6.55
C PRO A 437 38.94 1.36 -7.64
N ARG A 438 38.25 1.65 -8.76
CA ARG A 438 38.74 2.45 -9.89
C ARG A 438 38.02 3.81 -10.03
N ILE A 439 37.94 4.58 -8.94
CA ILE A 439 37.54 5.99 -9.02
C ILE A 439 38.82 6.79 -9.27
N ASP A 440 39.13 7.06 -10.54
CA ASP A 440 40.11 8.08 -10.88
C ASP A 440 39.52 9.45 -10.50
N ASP A 441 40.20 10.18 -9.61
CA ASP A 441 39.82 11.49 -9.06
C ASP A 441 39.55 12.60 -10.12
N ALA A 442 39.71 12.30 -11.41
CA ALA A 442 39.60 13.25 -12.52
C ALA A 442 38.22 13.32 -13.21
N ALA A 443 37.26 12.42 -12.90
CA ALA A 443 36.01 12.30 -13.67
C ALA A 443 34.77 12.97 -13.02
N THR A 444 34.92 13.76 -11.95
CA THR A 444 33.81 14.38 -11.18
C THR A 444 33.24 15.67 -11.79
N THR A 445 33.33 15.88 -13.10
CA THR A 445 32.75 17.07 -13.74
C THR A 445 31.97 16.71 -15.00
N ALA A 446 30.71 16.31 -14.83
CA ALA A 446 29.71 16.42 -15.88
C ALA A 446 28.32 16.61 -15.28
N VAL A 447 27.81 17.82 -15.51
CA VAL A 447 26.47 18.34 -15.21
C VAL A 447 25.38 17.44 -15.80
N VAL A 448 24.38 17.06 -14.99
CA VAL A 448 23.11 16.49 -15.45
C VAL A 448 22.06 17.60 -15.46
N ASN A 449 21.50 17.85 -16.65
CA ASN A 449 20.20 18.48 -16.84
C ASN A 449 19.35 17.46 -17.60
N ARG A 450 18.43 16.78 -16.91
CA ARG A 450 17.05 16.41 -17.32
C ARG A 450 16.51 15.28 -16.48
#